data_AF-A0A514CKG3-F1
#
_entry.id   AF-A0A514CKG3-F1
#
_cell.length_a   1.000
_cell.length_b   1.000
_cell.length_c   1.000
_cell.angle_alpha   90.00
_cell.angle_beta   90.00
_cell.angle_gamma   90.00
#
_symmetry.space_group_name_H-M   'P 1'
#
loop_
_entity.id
_entity.type
_entity.pdbx_description
1 polymer ?
#
loop_
_entity_poly.entity_id
_entity_poly.type
_entity_poly.pdbx_seq_one_letter_code
_entity_poly.pdbx_strand_id
1 'polypeptide(L)'
;MPWPRSHGIFFCFYWTNMIFVVFAISLLFISIGYLVNKGNAAQLLSGYNRLSEEERKKIDITSYLELFRRFHWFLGIGIFIGSGVLYFSLGEQWTAFFMTSFTMVAYCFFIWYGLRFYKGVNVRSTKIALMIFIILTVFTTGFFIYLLAKYPL
;
A
#
# COMPACT_ATOMS: atom_id res chain seq x y z
N MET A 1 -28.96 -19.88 -11.14
CA MET A 1 -28.48 -21.22 -10.76
C MET A 1 -27.59 -21.05 -9.54
N PRO A 2 -28.00 -21.48 -8.34
CA PRO A 2 -27.13 -21.42 -7.17
C PRO A 2 -26.12 -22.57 -7.25
N TRP A 3 -24.84 -22.22 -7.14
CA TRP A 3 -23.74 -23.19 -7.00
C TRP A 3 -23.94 -24.04 -5.73
N PRO A 4 -23.59 -25.34 -5.74
CA PRO A 4 -23.75 -26.16 -4.55
C PRO A 4 -22.69 -25.80 -3.51
N ARG A 5 -23.13 -25.42 -2.31
CA ARG A 5 -22.29 -25.37 -1.10
C ARG A 5 -22.01 -26.80 -0.61
N SER A 6 -21.08 -27.50 -1.25
CA SER A 6 -20.57 -28.76 -0.71
C SER A 6 -19.63 -28.46 0.47
N HIS A 7 -20.05 -28.91 1.65
CA HIS A 7 -19.30 -28.88 2.89
C HIS A 7 -18.30 -30.04 2.90
N GLY A 8 -17.04 -29.77 3.25
CA GLY A 8 -16.04 -30.81 3.50
C GLY A 8 -14.61 -30.35 3.25
N ILE A 9 -13.86 -30.08 4.33
CA ILE A 9 -12.38 -29.92 4.44
C ILE A 9 -11.72 -28.80 3.60
N PHE A 10 -12.14 -28.57 2.36
CA PHE A 10 -11.72 -27.49 1.48
C PHE A 10 -12.15 -26.08 1.95
N PHE A 11 -13.23 -26.00 2.73
CA PHE A 11 -13.69 -24.73 3.30
C PHE A 11 -12.73 -24.21 4.39
N CYS A 12 -12.05 -25.09 5.13
CA CYS A 12 -11.07 -24.70 6.15
C CYS A 12 -9.76 -24.16 5.53
N PHE A 13 -9.41 -24.63 4.32
CA PHE A 13 -8.20 -24.22 3.61
C PHE A 13 -8.34 -22.85 2.91
N TYR A 14 -9.53 -22.47 2.44
CA TYR A 14 -9.75 -21.13 1.87
C TYR A 14 -9.73 -20.05 2.96
N TRP A 15 -10.36 -20.33 4.12
CA TRP A 15 -10.47 -19.38 5.23
C TRP A 15 -9.15 -19.10 5.96
N THR A 16 -8.24 -20.07 6.00
CA THR A 16 -6.92 -19.89 6.63
C THR A 16 -5.94 -19.09 5.75
N ASN A 17 -6.18 -18.90 4.45
CA ASN A 17 -5.22 -18.20 3.57
C ASN A 17 -5.19 -16.67 3.79
N MET A 18 -6.33 -16.02 4.02
CA MET A 18 -6.38 -14.56 4.06
C MET A 18 -5.64 -13.99 5.28
N ILE A 19 -5.70 -14.67 6.42
CA ILE A 19 -4.97 -14.22 7.61
C ILE A 19 -3.45 -14.30 7.40
N PHE A 20 -2.94 -15.35 6.73
CA PHE A 20 -1.53 -15.42 6.36
C PHE A 20 -1.14 -14.30 5.40
N VAL A 21 -2.00 -13.94 4.45
CA VAL A 21 -1.79 -12.79 3.56
C VAL A 21 -1.71 -11.48 4.36
N VAL A 22 -2.62 -11.26 5.32
CA VAL A 22 -2.57 -10.09 6.22
C VAL A 22 -1.24 -10.03 6.96
N PHE A 23 -0.83 -11.12 7.62
CA PHE A 23 0.45 -11.18 8.33
C PHE A 23 1.64 -10.92 7.40
N ALA A 24 1.68 -11.58 6.24
CA ALA A 24 2.79 -11.46 5.29
C ALA A 24 2.91 -10.04 4.73
N ILE A 25 1.80 -9.42 4.33
CA ILE A 25 1.78 -8.05 3.78
C ILE A 25 2.12 -7.02 4.85
N SER A 26 1.58 -7.16 6.07
CA SER A 26 1.93 -6.28 7.19
C SER A 26 3.42 -6.34 7.51
N LEU A 27 3.97 -7.56 7.61
CA LEU A 27 5.40 -7.76 7.88
C LEU A 27 6.27 -7.22 6.74
N LEU A 28 5.86 -7.41 5.48
CA LEU A 28 6.55 -6.88 4.32
C LEU A 28 6.68 -5.35 4.40
N PHE A 29 5.59 -4.63 4.65
CA PHE A 29 5.65 -3.17 4.75
C PHE A 29 6.52 -2.71 5.92
N ILE A 30 6.38 -3.30 7.12
CA ILE A 30 7.24 -2.98 8.26
C ILE A 30 8.72 -3.22 7.93
N SER A 31 9.02 -4.35 7.27
CA SER A 31 10.37 -4.72 6.86
C SER A 31 10.95 -3.74 5.86
N ILE A 32 10.18 -3.31 4.86
CA ILE A 32 10.60 -2.28 3.90
C ILE A 32 10.98 -1.00 4.64
N GLY A 33 10.17 -0.56 5.60
CA GLY A 33 10.45 0.61 6.43
C GLY A 33 11.76 0.51 7.22
N TYR A 34 12.15 -0.70 7.61
CA TYR A 34 13.40 -0.97 8.33
C TYR A 34 14.62 -1.08 7.40
N LEU A 35 14.48 -1.76 6.26
CA LEU A 35 15.59 -2.12 5.37
C LEU A 35 16.16 -0.92 4.60
N VAL A 36 15.31 0.05 4.23
CA VAL A 36 15.75 1.23 3.47
C VAL A 36 16.42 2.25 4.38
N ASN A 37 17.66 2.59 4.08
CA ASN A 37 18.49 3.51 4.85
C ASN A 37 19.41 4.33 3.93
N LYS A 38 20.22 5.23 4.51
CA LYS A 38 21.08 6.13 3.72
C LYS A 38 22.09 5.39 2.84
N GLY A 39 22.61 4.26 3.30
CA GLY A 39 23.64 3.49 2.60
C GLY A 39 23.13 2.78 1.35
N ASN A 40 21.82 2.46 1.29
CA ASN A 40 21.21 1.76 0.16
C ASN A 40 20.14 2.58 -0.59
N ALA A 41 19.84 3.80 -0.13
CA ALA A 41 18.82 4.68 -0.72
C ALA A 41 19.05 4.94 -2.21
N ALA A 42 20.30 5.12 -2.64
CA ALA A 42 20.65 5.33 -4.04
C ALA A 42 20.28 4.14 -4.94
N GLN A 43 20.25 2.92 -4.41
CA GLN A 43 19.86 1.73 -5.17
C GLN A 43 18.35 1.46 -5.05
N LEU A 44 17.80 1.55 -3.84
CA LEU A 44 16.44 1.07 -3.53
C LEU A 44 15.34 2.09 -3.81
N LEU A 45 15.63 3.40 -3.78
CA LEU A 45 14.63 4.44 -4.04
C LEU A 45 14.71 4.87 -5.50
N SER A 46 13.87 4.32 -6.37
CA SER A 46 13.91 4.59 -7.83
C SER A 46 13.90 6.07 -8.21
N GLY A 47 13.13 6.89 -7.48
CA GLY A 47 13.09 8.34 -7.67
C GLY A 47 14.39 9.06 -7.30
N TYR A 48 15.17 8.51 -6.37
CA TYR A 48 16.48 9.03 -5.96
C TYR A 48 17.62 8.42 -6.80
N ASN A 49 17.50 7.14 -7.16
CA ASN A 49 18.41 6.39 -8.03
C ASN A 49 18.59 7.10 -9.38
N ARG A 50 17.49 7.55 -9.99
CA ARG A 50 17.52 8.19 -11.32
C ARG A 50 18.17 9.58 -11.36
N LEU A 51 18.44 10.19 -10.21
CA LEU A 51 18.99 11.53 -10.13
C LEU A 51 20.52 11.51 -10.30
N SER A 52 21.03 12.56 -10.93
CA SER A 52 22.47 12.85 -10.93
C SER A 52 22.97 13.15 -9.52
N GLU A 53 24.28 13.02 -9.29
CA GLU A 53 24.87 13.36 -7.99
C GLU A 53 24.57 14.81 -7.56
N GLU A 54 24.60 15.76 -8.51
CA GLU A 54 24.28 17.16 -8.24
C GLU A 54 22.81 17.39 -7.87
N GLU A 55 21.88 16.61 -8.41
CA GLU A 55 20.48 16.67 -8.02
C GLU A 55 20.24 16.00 -6.66
N ARG A 56 20.92 14.90 -6.36
CA ARG A 56 20.82 14.22 -5.07
C ARG A 56 21.25 15.12 -3.92
N LYS A 57 22.28 15.96 -4.11
CA LYS A 57 22.73 16.96 -3.13
C LYS A 57 21.65 17.98 -2.76
N LYS A 58 20.63 18.19 -3.61
CA LYS A 58 19.51 19.11 -3.33
C LYS A 58 18.42 18.50 -2.46
N ILE A 59 18.44 17.18 -2.27
CA ILE A 59 17.39 16.45 -1.57
C ILE A 59 17.76 16.30 -0.10
N ASP A 60 16.82 16.61 0.78
CA ASP A 60 16.90 16.22 2.19
C ASP A 60 16.55 14.73 2.34
N ILE A 61 17.53 13.89 2.03
CA ILE A 61 17.38 12.43 2.08
C ILE A 61 17.19 11.92 3.51
N THR A 62 17.71 12.64 4.51
CA THR A 62 17.58 12.24 5.92
C THR A 62 16.13 12.30 6.36
N SER A 63 15.49 13.44 6.15
CA SER A 63 14.09 13.63 6.53
C SER A 63 13.14 12.81 5.65
N TYR A 64 13.47 12.62 4.36
CA TYR A 64 12.70 11.72 3.50
C TYR A 64 12.72 10.27 3.99
N LEU A 65 13.88 9.75 4.42
CA LEU A 65 13.99 8.39 4.96
C LEU A 65 13.29 8.22 6.31
N GLU A 66 13.25 9.28 7.13
CA GLU A 66 12.46 9.28 8.35
C GLU A 66 10.96 9.17 8.04
N LEU A 67 10.45 9.97 7.09
CA LEU A 67 9.09 9.82 6.58
C LEU A 67 8.85 8.41 6.04
N PHE A 68 9.75 7.91 5.18
CA PHE A 68 9.63 6.60 4.55
C PHE A 68 9.44 5.49 5.59
N ARG A 69 10.27 5.49 6.64
CA ARG A 69 10.18 4.51 7.74
C ARG A 69 8.86 4.62 8.50
N ARG A 70 8.52 5.83 8.96
CA ARG A 70 7.29 6.07 9.73
C ARG A 70 6.05 5.69 8.92
N PHE A 71 6.02 6.03 7.63
CA PHE A 71 4.94 5.68 6.72
C PHE A 71 4.76 4.18 6.58
N HIS A 72 5.85 3.43 6.31
CA HIS A 72 5.75 1.98 6.11
C HIS A 72 5.42 1.22 7.39
N TRP A 73 5.87 1.70 8.55
CA TRP A 73 5.44 1.16 9.85
C TRP A 73 3.96 1.43 10.10
N PHE A 74 3.51 2.67 9.89
CA PHE A 74 2.09 3.01 9.99
C PHE A 74 1.24 2.16 9.05
N LEU A 75 1.68 1.99 7.80
CA LEU A 75 0.98 1.19 6.80
C LEU A 75 0.88 -0.28 7.22
N GLY A 76 2.01 -0.89 7.60
CA GLY A 76 2.02 -2.31 7.98
C GLY A 76 1.24 -2.60 9.26
N ILE A 77 1.35 -1.74 10.28
CA ILE A 77 0.56 -1.84 11.53
C ILE A 77 -0.93 -1.58 11.24
N GLY A 78 -1.24 -0.57 10.43
CA GLY A 78 -2.61 -0.21 10.06
C GLY A 78 -3.30 -1.33 9.26
N ILE A 79 -2.59 -1.96 8.32
CA ILE A 79 -3.06 -3.16 7.62
C ILE A 79 -3.27 -4.29 8.63
N PHE A 80 -2.33 -4.54 9.54
CA PHE A 80 -2.43 -5.65 10.47
C PHE A 80 -3.68 -5.54 11.36
N ILE A 81 -3.84 -4.40 12.01
CA ILE A 81 -4.94 -4.14 12.94
C ILE A 81 -6.26 -4.02 12.17
N GLY A 82 -6.31 -3.19 11.13
CA GLY A 82 -7.54 -2.91 10.38
C GLY A 82 -8.06 -4.15 9.67
N SER A 83 -7.19 -4.89 8.98
CA SER A 83 -7.58 -6.14 8.32
C SER A 83 -7.93 -7.23 9.32
N GLY A 84 -7.23 -7.32 10.46
CA GLY A 84 -7.58 -8.27 11.52
C GLY A 84 -9.00 -8.03 12.03
N VAL A 85 -9.34 -6.78 12.37
CA VAL A 85 -10.70 -6.42 12.83
C VAL A 85 -11.75 -6.73 11.77
N LEU A 86 -11.52 -6.34 10.52
CA LEU A 86 -12.48 -6.57 9.44
C LEU A 86 -12.64 -8.05 9.11
N TYR A 87 -11.57 -8.83 9.17
CA TYR A 87 -11.62 -10.27 8.93
C TYR A 87 -12.54 -10.97 9.93
N PHE A 88 -12.38 -10.68 11.23
CA PHE A 88 -13.22 -11.29 12.27
C PHE A 88 -14.63 -10.71 12.35
N SER A 89 -14.87 -9.48 11.87
CA SER A 89 -16.16 -8.80 12.01
C SER A 89 -17.05 -8.89 10.76
N LEU A 90 -16.45 -8.74 9.58
CA LEU A 90 -17.16 -8.59 8.30
C LEU A 90 -16.73 -9.63 7.25
N GLY A 91 -15.65 -10.37 7.49
CA GLY A 91 -15.15 -11.42 6.61
C GLY A 91 -14.16 -10.96 5.54
N GLU A 92 -13.75 -11.89 4.69
CA GLU A 92 -12.61 -11.74 3.77
C GLU A 92 -12.80 -10.64 2.72
N GLN A 93 -14.01 -10.47 2.20
CA GLN A 93 -14.26 -9.51 1.11
C GLN A 93 -14.02 -8.07 1.57
N TRP A 94 -14.51 -7.71 2.76
CA TRP A 94 -14.28 -6.41 3.38
C TRP A 94 -12.82 -6.23 3.80
N THR A 95 -12.17 -7.31 4.21
CA THR A 95 -10.74 -7.32 4.51
C THR A 95 -9.92 -7.00 3.27
N ALA A 96 -10.19 -7.67 2.15
CA ALA A 96 -9.51 -7.45 0.88
C ALA A 96 -9.75 -6.04 0.32
N PHE A 97 -10.99 -5.54 0.45
CA PHE A 97 -11.35 -4.17 0.09
C PHE A 97 -10.50 -3.16 0.88
N PHE A 98 -10.49 -3.29 2.20
CA PHE A 98 -9.73 -2.41 3.07
C PHE A 98 -8.24 -2.47 2.75
N MET A 99 -7.64 -3.67 2.67
CA MET A 99 -6.21 -3.80 2.34
C MET A 99 -5.85 -3.06 1.05
N THR A 100 -6.66 -3.24 0.02
CA THR A 100 -6.42 -2.64 -1.30
C THR A 100 -6.60 -1.13 -1.25
N SER A 101 -7.77 -0.65 -0.84
CA SER A 101 -8.07 0.78 -0.84
C SER A 101 -7.23 1.57 0.17
N PHE A 102 -7.01 1.04 1.38
CA PHE A 102 -6.15 1.69 2.38
C PHE A 102 -4.73 1.83 1.88
N THR A 103 -4.15 0.78 1.29
CA THR A 103 -2.79 0.82 0.73
C THR A 103 -2.68 1.85 -0.40
N MET A 104 -3.62 1.83 -1.36
CA MET A 104 -3.58 2.75 -2.50
C MET A 104 -3.71 4.22 -2.07
N VAL A 105 -4.65 4.53 -1.18
CA VAL A 105 -4.84 5.89 -0.64
C VAL A 105 -3.62 6.32 0.17
N ALA A 106 -3.08 5.45 1.02
CA ALA A 106 -1.89 5.73 1.81
C ALA A 106 -0.67 6.04 0.90
N TYR A 107 -0.46 5.30 -0.18
CA TYR A 107 0.63 5.59 -1.12
C TYR A 107 0.40 6.89 -1.91
N CYS A 108 -0.84 7.26 -2.24
CA CYS A 108 -1.13 8.57 -2.81
C CYS A 108 -0.66 9.69 -1.89
N PHE A 109 -1.01 9.59 -0.58
CA PHE A 109 -0.56 10.54 0.43
C PHE A 109 0.96 10.55 0.58
N PHE A 110 1.60 9.37 0.67
CA PHE A 110 3.04 9.26 0.83
C PHE A 110 3.82 9.91 -0.32
N ILE A 111 3.41 9.64 -1.56
CA ILE A 111 4.06 10.23 -2.74
C ILE A 111 3.87 11.75 -2.71
N TRP A 112 2.63 12.23 -2.52
CA TRP A 112 2.33 13.66 -2.47
C TRP A 112 3.13 14.38 -1.38
N TYR A 113 3.13 13.85 -0.16
CA TYR A 113 3.85 14.45 0.96
C TYR A 113 5.37 14.36 0.78
N GLY A 114 5.85 13.25 0.22
CA GLY A 114 7.26 13.00 -0.10
C GLY A 114 7.85 14.00 -1.10
N LEU A 115 7.04 14.57 -2.00
CA LEU A 115 7.49 15.59 -2.95
C LEU A 115 8.07 16.84 -2.27
N ARG A 116 7.71 17.11 -1.01
CA ARG A 116 8.22 18.25 -0.23
C ARG A 116 9.73 18.18 0.00
N PHE A 117 10.33 16.99 -0.07
CA PHE A 117 11.77 16.76 0.11
C PHE A 117 12.58 16.87 -1.19
N TYR A 118 11.92 16.95 -2.36
CA TYR A 118 12.55 17.01 -3.69
C TYR A 118 12.58 18.43 -4.25
N LYS A 119 12.88 19.43 -3.40
CA LYS A 119 12.97 20.83 -3.84
C LYS A 119 14.15 21.03 -4.79
N GLY A 120 13.96 21.79 -5.86
CA GLY A 120 15.02 22.07 -6.83
C GLY A 120 15.35 20.91 -7.79
N VAL A 121 14.52 19.87 -7.80
CA VAL A 121 14.61 18.73 -8.72
C VAL A 121 13.34 18.67 -9.58
N ASN A 122 13.47 18.24 -10.83
CA ASN A 122 12.32 18.08 -11.72
C ASN A 122 11.47 16.87 -11.32
N VAL A 123 10.32 17.12 -10.70
CA VAL A 123 9.37 16.10 -10.24
C VAL A 123 8.15 15.95 -11.16
N ARG A 124 8.18 16.47 -12.39
CA ARG A 124 7.02 16.46 -13.31
C ARG A 124 6.49 15.04 -13.56
N SER A 125 7.39 14.09 -13.83
CA SER A 125 7.02 12.70 -14.05
C SER A 125 6.36 12.09 -12.82
N THR A 126 6.89 12.35 -11.61
CA THR A 126 6.31 11.89 -10.34
C THR A 126 4.91 12.45 -10.12
N LYS A 127 4.66 13.71 -10.46
CA LYS A 127 3.32 14.32 -10.37
C LYS A 127 2.33 13.67 -11.35
N ILE A 128 2.75 13.40 -12.58
CA ILE A 128 1.91 12.71 -13.58
C ILE A 128 1.60 11.30 -13.11
N ALA A 129 2.60 10.56 -12.63
CA ALA A 129 2.41 9.22 -12.07
C ALA A 129 1.44 9.24 -10.88
N LEU A 130 1.57 10.23 -9.98
CA LEU A 130 0.64 10.42 -8.86
C LEU A 130 -0.80 10.67 -9.35
N MET A 131 -1.01 11.53 -10.35
CA MET A 131 -2.36 11.77 -10.89
C MET A 131 -2.98 10.50 -11.48
N ILE A 132 -2.21 9.75 -12.28
CA ILE A 132 -2.65 8.47 -12.84
C ILE A 132 -2.99 7.49 -11.71
N PHE A 133 -2.12 7.40 -10.70
CA PHE A 133 -2.31 6.50 -9.57
C PHE A 133 -3.55 6.86 -8.74
N ILE A 134 -3.85 8.15 -8.54
CA ILE A 134 -5.09 8.61 -7.90
C ILE A 134 -6.31 8.20 -8.73
N ILE A 135 -6.28 8.39 -10.05
CA ILE A 135 -7.39 7.98 -10.94
C ILE A 135 -7.64 6.47 -10.83
N LEU A 136 -6.58 5.66 -10.87
CA LEU A 136 -6.68 4.21 -10.71
C LEU A 136 -7.20 3.82 -9.32
N THR A 137 -6.80 4.53 -8.27
CA THR A 137 -7.29 4.32 -6.90
C THR A 137 -8.79 4.58 -6.80
N VAL A 138 -9.27 5.69 -7.39
CA VAL A 138 -10.70 6.04 -7.42
C VAL A 138 -11.49 5.02 -8.24
N PHE A 139 -10.99 4.66 -9.42
CA PHE A 139 -11.65 3.69 -10.29
C PHE A 139 -11.79 2.31 -9.61
N THR A 140 -10.70 1.77 -9.06
CA THR A 140 -10.71 0.45 -8.40
C THR A 140 -11.58 0.43 -7.15
N THR A 141 -11.51 1.46 -6.31
CA THR A 141 -12.33 1.57 -5.10
C THR A 141 -13.82 1.73 -5.47
N GLY A 142 -14.13 2.57 -6.47
CA GLY A 142 -15.50 2.76 -6.96
C GLY A 142 -16.09 1.49 -7.60
N PHE A 143 -15.28 0.77 -8.38
CA PHE A 143 -15.68 -0.51 -8.96
C PHE A 143 -15.99 -1.55 -7.87
N PHE A 144 -15.18 -1.61 -6.82
CA PHE A 144 -15.43 -2.53 -5.70
C PHE A 144 -16.74 -2.18 -4.96
N ILE A 145 -16.98 -0.89 -4.69
CA ILE A 145 -18.25 -0.42 -4.09
C ILE A 145 -19.44 -0.81 -4.98
N TYR A 146 -19.32 -0.64 -6.30
CA TYR A 146 -20.36 -1.06 -7.24
C TYR A 146 -20.64 -2.57 -7.16
N LEU A 147 -19.60 -3.40 -7.09
CA LEU A 147 -19.76 -4.85 -6.94
C LEU A 147 -20.48 -5.22 -5.64
N LEU A 148 -20.08 -4.62 -4.51
CA LEU A 148 -20.75 -4.84 -3.22
C LEU A 148 -22.22 -4.42 -3.25
N ALA A 149 -22.54 -3.31 -3.91
CA ALA A 149 -23.92 -2.83 -4.00
C ALA A 149 -24.80 -3.71 -4.92
N LYS A 150 -24.22 -4.23 -6.01
CA LYS A 150 -24.96 -5.04 -7.00
C LYS A 150 -25.09 -6.50 -6.60
N TYR A 151 -24.10 -7.03 -5.87
CA TYR A 151 -24.07 -8.42 -5.40
C TYR A 151 -23.96 -8.43 -3.87
N PRO A 152 -25.01 -7.96 -3.16
CA PRO A 152 -25.01 -7.98 -1.71
C PRO A 152 -24.95 -9.43 -1.21
N LEU A 153 -24.05 -9.66 -0.25
CA LEU A 153 -23.81 -10.96 0.39
C LEU A 153 -24.93 -11.36 1.34
#